data_AF-A0A3P7NJ13-F1
#
_entry.id   AF-A0A3P7NJ13-F1
#
_cell.length_a   1.000
_cell.length_b   1.000
_cell.length_c   1.000
_cell.angle_alpha   90.00
_cell.angle_beta   90.00
_cell.angle_gamma   90.00
#
_symmetry.space_group_name_H-M   'P 1'
#
loop_
_entity.id
_entity.type
_entity.pdbx_description
1 polymer ?
#
loop_
_entity_poly.entity_id
_entity_poly.type
_entity_poly.pdbx_seq_one_letter_code
_entity_poly.pdbx_strand_id
1 'polypeptide(L)'
;MTPLIACPVIELTRYSNRVTNWFNNQFMLQWPNLNPLALLRELQSKYENQSRPEVEALVDLLLRAGVDQGYLTRPCLDPTDLSCPKQAPNHRDSPPDVARILSAGCPGFASNILHWPRDIIVGGRRCSSTQHAANENFTVPCSDMQPEES
;
A
#
# COMPACT_ATOMS: atom_id res chain seq x y z
N MET A 1 7.36 5.28 -15.97
CA MET A 1 6.21 5.99 -15.37
C MET A 1 5.47 4.97 -14.54
N THR A 2 5.35 5.26 -13.24
CA THR A 2 4.74 4.55 -12.09
C THR A 2 3.35 3.93 -12.34
N PRO A 3 2.72 3.11 -11.44
CA PRO A 3 2.95 2.98 -9.99
C PRO A 3 2.96 1.54 -9.40
N LEU A 4 3.43 1.41 -8.15
CA LEU A 4 3.08 0.30 -7.27
C LEU A 4 1.55 0.18 -7.17
N ILE A 5 1.00 -1.03 -6.94
CA ILE A 5 -0.43 -1.16 -6.65
C ILE A 5 -0.68 -0.62 -5.24
N ALA A 6 -0.88 0.69 -5.18
CA ALA A 6 -1.40 1.38 -4.03
C ALA A 6 -2.84 1.75 -4.36
N CYS A 7 -3.77 0.94 -3.86
CA CYS A 7 -5.16 1.34 -3.83
C CYS A 7 -5.27 2.66 -3.08
N PRO A 8 -6.11 3.54 -3.63
CA PRO A 8 -5.72 4.85 -4.09
C PRO A 8 -4.80 5.55 -3.10
N VAL A 9 -3.53 5.64 -3.48
CA VAL A 9 -2.74 6.82 -3.12
C VAL A 9 -3.25 7.94 -4.03
N ILE A 10 -4.21 8.74 -3.53
CA ILE A 10 -4.35 10.12 -3.98
C ILE A 10 -3.12 10.87 -3.48
N GLU A 11 -1.97 10.57 -4.07
CA GLU A 11 -0.80 11.45 -4.15
C GLU A 11 -0.18 11.20 -5.51
N LEU A 12 -0.82 11.77 -6.52
CA LEU A 12 -0.16 12.09 -7.78
C LEU A 12 0.85 13.22 -7.54
N THR A 13 1.93 12.98 -6.79
CA THR A 13 3.10 13.86 -6.88
C THR A 13 3.90 13.43 -8.09
N ARG A 14 3.49 14.01 -9.23
CA ARG A 14 4.32 14.15 -10.42
C ARG A 14 5.72 14.62 -9.99
N TYR A 15 6.71 13.78 -10.25
CA TYR A 15 8.14 14.05 -10.08
C TYR A 15 8.50 15.44 -10.66
N SER A 16 8.83 16.39 -9.79
CA SER A 16 9.36 17.71 -10.13
C SER A 16 10.74 17.86 -9.53
N ASN A 17 11.76 17.86 -10.39
CA ASN A 17 13.19 17.91 -10.05
C ASN A 17 13.71 19.29 -9.64
N ARG A 18 12.93 20.09 -8.91
CA ARG A 18 13.43 21.36 -8.37
C ARG A 18 12.89 21.63 -6.97
N VAL A 19 13.66 21.23 -5.96
CA VAL A 19 13.66 21.89 -4.65
C VAL A 19 15.09 21.93 -4.13
N THR A 20 15.49 23.12 -3.72
CA THR A 20 16.83 23.53 -3.28
C THR A 20 17.26 22.91 -1.95
N ASN A 21 18.58 22.68 -1.88
CA ASN A 21 19.40 22.22 -0.75
C ASN A 21 18.92 22.67 0.64
N TRP A 22 18.71 21.70 1.53
CA TRP A 22 18.65 21.99 2.97
C TRP A 22 19.77 21.31 3.77
N PHE A 23 20.23 20.08 3.49
CA PHE A 23 21.43 19.52 4.13
C PHE A 23 22.10 18.46 3.23
N ASN A 24 23.42 18.55 3.04
CA ASN A 24 24.20 17.72 2.12
C ASN A 24 24.13 16.21 2.46
N ASN A 25 23.91 15.39 1.42
CA ASN A 25 23.60 13.94 1.42
C ASN A 25 22.18 13.54 1.87
N GLN A 26 21.16 14.08 1.19
CA GLN A 26 19.74 13.82 1.44
C GLN A 26 19.34 12.36 1.18
N PHE A 27 19.14 11.59 2.25
CA PHE A 27 18.12 10.54 2.25
C PHE A 27 16.76 11.24 2.08
N MET A 28 16.28 11.33 0.85
CA MET A 28 14.88 11.69 0.59
C MET A 28 14.01 10.59 1.20
N LEU A 29 13.39 10.89 2.35
CA LEU A 29 12.41 10.00 2.97
C LEU A 29 11.18 9.97 2.07
N GLN A 30 10.94 8.81 1.45
CA GLN A 30 9.81 8.60 0.55
C GLN A 30 9.19 7.25 0.82
N TRP A 31 7.87 7.18 0.83
CA TRP A 31 7.09 5.97 1.07
C TRP A 31 7.55 4.72 0.29
N PRO A 32 7.92 4.80 -1.01
CA PRO A 32 8.36 3.62 -1.75
C PRO A 32 9.63 2.95 -1.19
N ASN A 33 10.46 3.72 -0.48
CA ASN A 33 11.75 3.26 0.06
C ASN A 33 11.82 3.37 1.59
N LEU A 34 10.68 3.55 2.26
CA LEU A 34 10.63 3.83 3.70
C LEU A 34 10.09 2.64 4.48
N ASN A 35 10.91 2.12 5.38
CA ASN A 35 10.45 1.28 6.50
C ASN A 35 10.30 2.19 7.73
N PRO A 36 9.08 2.62 8.10
CA PRO A 36 8.89 3.60 9.17
C PRO A 36 9.33 3.05 10.55
N LEU A 37 9.14 1.75 10.81
CA LEU A 37 9.58 1.13 12.05
C LEU A 37 11.10 1.05 12.16
N ALA A 38 11.79 0.72 11.06
CA ALA A 38 13.25 0.69 11.03
C ALA A 38 13.84 2.10 11.20
N LEU A 39 13.24 3.10 10.53
CA LEU A 39 13.65 4.50 10.67
C LEU A 39 13.57 4.96 12.13
N LEU A 40 12.46 4.69 12.82
CA LEU A 40 12.29 5.10 14.21
C LEU A 40 13.29 4.42 15.14
N ARG A 41 13.57 3.12 14.95
CA ARG A 41 14.58 2.40 15.72
C ARG A 41 16.00 2.90 15.45
N GLU A 42 16.31 3.31 14.22
CA GLU A 42 17.59 3.93 13.87
C GLU A 42 17.75 5.32 14.50
N LEU A 43 16.68 6.14 14.49
CA LEU A 43 16.69 7.44 15.16
C LEU A 43 16.86 7.28 16.67
N GLN A 44 16.21 6.28 17.27
CA GLN A 44 16.34 5.95 18.69
C GLN A 44 17.78 5.57 19.07
N SER A 45 18.46 4.79 18.24
CA SER A 45 19.85 4.39 18.50
C SER A 45 20.83 5.55 18.29
N LYS A 46 20.53 6.46 17.36
CA LYS A 46 21.38 7.59 17.00
C LYS A 46 21.34 8.76 17.99
N TYR A 47 20.17 9.08 18.54
CA TYR A 47 19.98 10.26 19.40
C TYR A 47 20.04 9.98 20.90
N GLU A 48 20.60 8.83 21.28
CA GLU A 48 20.70 8.34 22.66
C GLU A 48 19.32 8.19 23.35
N ASN A 49 19.26 7.38 24.41
CA ASN A 49 18.02 6.90 25.04
C ASN A 49 17.11 8.00 25.67
N GLN A 50 17.40 9.28 25.46
CA GLN A 50 16.60 10.40 25.98
C GLN A 50 15.18 10.42 25.40
N SER A 51 15.01 10.00 24.14
CA SER A 51 13.72 9.97 23.43
C SER A 51 13.10 8.56 23.36
N ARG A 52 13.63 7.61 24.12
CA ARG A 52 13.19 6.21 24.09
C ARG A 52 11.68 6.05 24.34
N PRO A 53 11.07 6.64 25.39
CA PRO A 53 9.65 6.42 25.65
C PRO A 53 8.76 7.02 24.56
N GLU A 54 9.12 8.15 23.96
CA GLU A 54 8.38 8.76 22.86
C GLU A 54 8.48 7.93 21.59
N VAL A 55 9.66 7.39 21.27
CA VAL A 55 9.84 6.52 20.09
C VAL A 55 9.10 5.20 20.27
N GLU A 56 9.13 4.60 21.46
CA GLU A 56 8.37 3.39 21.77
C GLU A 56 6.86 3.62 21.63
N ALA A 57 6.35 4.74 22.15
CA ALA A 57 4.94 5.12 21.99
C ALA A 57 4.57 5.31 20.51
N LEU A 58 5.45 5.91 19.70
CA LEU A 58 5.21 6.09 18.27
C LEU A 58 5.25 4.76 17.51
N VAL A 59 6.19 3.87 17.83
CA VAL A 59 6.25 2.52 17.25
C VAL A 59 4.97 1.75 17.56
N ASP A 60 4.49 1.82 18.80
CA ASP A 60 3.24 1.18 19.20
C ASP A 60 2.02 1.75 18.44
N LEU A 61 1.95 3.08 18.28
CA LEU A 61 0.91 3.73 17.49
C LEU A 61 0.91 3.25 16.02
N LEU A 62 2.09 3.15 15.39
CA LEU A 62 2.21 2.68 14.01
C LEU A 62 1.77 1.21 13.88
N LEU A 63 2.22 0.34 14.78
CA LEU A 63 1.83 -1.07 14.80
C LEU A 63 0.32 -1.23 14.98
N ARG A 64 -0.29 -0.48 15.92
CA ARG A 64 -1.75 -0.51 16.13
C ARG A 64 -2.52 -0.02 14.91
N ALA A 65 -2.01 0.99 14.20
CA ALA A 65 -2.61 1.46 12.95
C ALA A 65 -2.41 0.49 11.77
N GLY A 66 -1.61 -0.58 11.93
CA GLY A 66 -1.27 -1.50 10.86
C GLY A 66 -0.26 -0.92 9.88
N VAL A 67 0.55 0.05 10.32
CA VAL A 67 1.69 0.62 9.59
C VAL A 67 2.94 -0.14 10.00
N ASP A 68 3.32 -1.13 9.20
CA ASP A 68 4.46 -2.02 9.44
C ASP A 68 5.70 -1.59 8.65
N GLN A 69 6.00 -2.25 7.53
CA GLN A 69 7.06 -1.95 6.58
C GLN A 69 6.56 -1.04 5.45
N GLY A 70 5.33 -0.52 5.56
CA GLY A 70 4.75 0.45 4.63
C GLY A 70 4.45 -0.17 3.26
N TYR A 71 5.16 0.29 2.22
CA TYR A 71 4.97 -0.20 0.85
C TYR A 71 5.99 -1.29 0.45
N LEU A 72 6.96 -1.60 1.31
CA LEU A 72 8.08 -2.48 0.95
C LEU A 72 7.68 -3.95 0.75
N THR A 73 6.61 -4.39 1.40
CA THR A 73 6.08 -5.76 1.35
C THR A 73 4.92 -5.92 0.38
N ARG A 74 4.51 -4.84 -0.30
CA ARG A 74 3.40 -4.87 -1.26
C ARG A 74 3.88 -5.36 -2.62
N PRO A 75 3.02 -6.06 -3.39
CA PRO A 75 3.39 -6.48 -4.73
C PRO A 75 3.66 -5.27 -5.63
N CYS A 76 4.74 -5.34 -6.40
CA CYS A 76 5.04 -4.38 -7.45
C CYS A 76 4.09 -4.59 -8.62
N LEU A 77 3.57 -3.52 -9.23
CA LEU A 77 2.82 -3.65 -10.48
C LEU A 77 3.75 -4.11 -11.61
N ASP A 78 4.97 -3.54 -11.64
CA ASP A 78 6.07 -3.96 -12.49
C ASP A 78 7.19 -4.57 -11.64
N PRO A 79 7.32 -5.91 -11.64
CA PRO A 79 8.41 -6.64 -10.98
C PRO A 79 9.83 -6.28 -11.42
N THR A 80 9.98 -5.71 -12.62
CA THR A 80 11.27 -5.45 -13.26
C THR A 80 11.77 -4.03 -13.02
N ASP A 81 10.96 -3.17 -12.41
CA ASP A 81 11.34 -1.82 -12.04
C ASP A 81 12.52 -1.85 -11.04
N LEU A 82 13.54 -1.03 -11.31
CA LEU A 82 14.72 -0.89 -10.44
C LEU A 82 14.36 -0.38 -9.03
N SER A 83 13.23 0.31 -8.90
CA SER A 83 12.68 0.81 -7.64
C SER A 83 11.75 -0.19 -6.93
N CYS A 84 11.46 -1.36 -7.52
CA CYS A 84 10.72 -2.42 -6.85
C CYS A 84 11.55 -2.96 -5.66
N PRO A 85 11.05 -2.86 -4.41
CA PRO A 85 11.81 -3.29 -3.24
C PRO A 85 11.99 -4.81 -3.23
N LYS A 86 13.16 -5.28 -2.79
CA LYS A 86 13.46 -6.72 -2.68
C LYS A 86 12.54 -7.50 -1.75
N GLN A 87 11.84 -6.80 -0.86
CA GLN A 87 10.87 -7.35 0.08
C GLN A 87 9.49 -7.59 -0.55
N ALA A 88 9.25 -7.04 -1.74
CA ALA A 88 8.00 -7.27 -2.46
C ALA A 88 7.91 -8.75 -2.87
N PRO A 89 6.73 -9.39 -2.71
CA PRO A 89 6.56 -10.82 -2.93
C PRO A 89 6.80 -11.26 -4.38
N ASN A 90 6.73 -10.33 -5.33
CA ASN A 90 6.94 -10.58 -6.76
C ASN A 90 8.15 -9.83 -7.34
N HIS A 91 9.11 -9.40 -6.52
CA HIS A 91 10.31 -8.72 -7.01
C HIS A 91 11.09 -9.64 -7.97
N ARG A 92 11.29 -9.20 -9.22
CA ARG A 92 11.90 -9.96 -10.32
C ARG A 92 11.17 -11.28 -10.67
N ASP A 93 9.87 -11.33 -10.39
CA ASP A 93 8.98 -12.43 -10.77
C ASP A 93 7.92 -11.92 -11.77
N SER A 94 6.75 -12.53 -11.79
CA SER A 94 5.63 -12.22 -12.66
C SER A 94 4.78 -11.05 -12.14
N PRO A 95 4.18 -10.25 -13.06
CA PRO A 95 3.23 -9.20 -12.69
C PRO A 95 2.02 -9.78 -11.93
N PRO A 96 1.47 -9.04 -10.97
CA PRO A 96 0.36 -9.53 -10.16
C PRO A 96 -0.96 -9.46 -10.95
N ASP A 97 -1.90 -10.35 -10.61
CA ASP A 97 -3.28 -10.26 -11.07
C ASP A 97 -4.01 -9.10 -10.37
N VAL A 98 -4.00 -7.94 -11.03
CA VAL A 98 -4.60 -6.69 -10.53
C VAL A 98 -6.10 -6.85 -10.27
N ALA A 99 -6.82 -7.53 -11.15
CA ALA A 99 -8.27 -7.68 -11.04
C ALA A 99 -8.62 -8.51 -9.79
N ARG A 100 -7.89 -9.58 -9.54
CA ARG A 100 -8.04 -10.39 -8.33
C ARG A 100 -7.69 -9.62 -7.07
N ILE A 101 -6.61 -8.84 -7.07
CA ILE A 101 -6.22 -8.01 -5.91
C ILE A 101 -7.32 -7.00 -5.58
N LEU A 102 -7.77 -6.23 -6.56
CA LEU A 102 -8.79 -5.20 -6.36
C LEU A 102 -10.16 -5.79 -5.97
N SER A 103 -10.42 -7.06 -6.29
CA SER A 103 -11.66 -7.72 -5.88
C SER A 103 -11.80 -7.78 -4.35
N ALA A 104 -10.74 -7.91 -3.55
CA ALA A 104 -10.93 -7.90 -2.10
C ALA A 104 -11.18 -6.49 -1.51
N GLY A 105 -11.21 -5.44 -2.34
CA GLY A 105 -10.90 -4.10 -1.88
C GLY A 105 -9.40 -4.01 -1.54
N CYS A 106 -8.99 -2.97 -0.83
CA CYS A 106 -7.58 -2.82 -0.51
C CYS A 106 -7.29 -2.09 0.80
N PRO A 107 -6.30 -2.56 1.57
CA PRO A 107 -5.77 -1.81 2.69
C PRO A 107 -4.88 -0.66 2.20
N GLY A 108 -5.03 0.53 2.79
CA GLY A 108 -4.07 1.64 2.72
C GLY A 108 -2.82 1.36 3.56
N PHE A 109 -1.91 2.33 3.65
CA PHE A 109 -0.64 2.16 4.38
C PHE A 109 -0.83 1.85 5.89
N ALA A 110 -1.95 2.29 6.47
CA ALA A 110 -2.38 1.97 7.83
C ALA A 110 -3.47 0.89 7.77
N SER A 111 -3.03 -0.36 7.61
CA SER A 111 -3.91 -1.46 7.21
C SER A 111 -5.01 -1.80 8.20
N ASN A 112 -4.93 -1.38 9.47
CA ASN A 112 -5.99 -1.65 10.45
C ASN A 112 -7.09 -0.58 10.45
N ILE A 113 -6.83 0.61 9.88
CA ILE A 113 -7.74 1.77 9.97
C ILE A 113 -8.17 2.32 8.62
N LEU A 114 -7.34 2.17 7.58
CA LEU A 114 -7.62 2.66 6.24
C LEU A 114 -7.89 1.49 5.30
N HIS A 115 -9.15 1.11 5.18
CA HIS A 115 -9.60 0.15 4.17
C HIS A 115 -10.35 0.89 3.07
N TRP A 116 -9.99 0.61 1.82
CA TRP A 116 -10.67 1.10 0.64
C TRP A 116 -11.55 0.00 0.07
N PRO A 117 -12.88 0.08 0.22
CA PRO A 117 -13.80 -0.87 -0.39
C PRO A 117 -13.64 -0.92 -1.91
N ARG A 118 -13.87 -2.09 -2.49
CA ARG A 118 -13.86 -2.31 -3.95
C ARG A 118 -14.73 -1.27 -4.68
N ASP A 119 -15.85 -0.91 -4.10
CA ASP A 119 -16.91 -0.08 -4.72
C ASP A 119 -16.51 1.39 -4.91
N ILE A 120 -15.55 1.88 -4.12
CA ILE A 120 -15.05 3.25 -4.24
C ILE A 120 -13.74 3.34 -5.02
N ILE A 121 -13.11 2.21 -5.32
CA ILE A 121 -11.83 2.14 -6.07
C ILE A 121 -11.97 1.51 -7.46
N VAL A 122 -13.04 0.74 -7.72
CA VAL A 122 -13.32 0.12 -9.02
C VAL A 122 -14.72 0.46 -9.50
N GLY A 123 -14.81 1.43 -10.41
CA GLY A 123 -16.03 1.80 -11.13
C GLY A 123 -16.27 0.97 -12.40
N GLY A 124 -17.47 1.06 -12.98
CA GLY A 124 -17.78 0.50 -14.31
C GLY A 124 -17.69 -1.03 -14.41
N ARG A 125 -17.81 -1.73 -13.29
CA ARG A 125 -17.72 -3.20 -13.25
C ARG A 125 -18.80 -3.84 -14.13
N ARG A 126 -18.40 -4.81 -14.94
CA ARG A 126 -19.33 -5.74 -15.59
C ARG A 126 -19.32 -7.02 -14.78
N CYS A 127 -20.44 -7.34 -14.13
CA CYS A 127 -20.66 -8.69 -13.69
C CYS A 127 -21.26 -9.51 -14.84
N SER A 128 -20.95 -10.80 -14.90
CA SER A 128 -21.81 -11.73 -15.63
C SER A 128 -23.09 -11.94 -14.81
N SER A 129 -24.25 -11.64 -15.39
CA SER A 129 -25.53 -12.01 -14.80
C SER A 129 -25.61 -13.53 -14.78
N THR A 130 -25.83 -14.12 -13.61
CA THR A 130 -26.20 -15.52 -13.41
C THR A 130 -27.57 -15.80 -14.03
N GLN A 131 -27.68 -15.72 -15.36
CA GLN A 131 -28.73 -16.42 -16.12
C GLN A 131 -28.15 -17.49 -17.06
N HIS A 132 -26.83 -17.66 -17.11
CA HIS A 132 -26.18 -18.75 -17.83
C HIS A 132 -25.01 -19.33 -16.99
N ALA A 133 -25.30 -19.78 -15.77
CA ALA A 133 -24.37 -20.59 -15.00
C ALA A 133 -24.51 -22.06 -15.43
N ALA A 134 -23.82 -22.43 -16.49
CA ALA A 134 -23.45 -23.82 -16.73
C ALA A 134 -21.92 -23.88 -16.83
N ASN A 135 -21.30 -24.37 -15.75
CA ASN A 135 -19.87 -24.64 -15.59
C ASN A 135 -18.93 -23.45 -15.77
N GLU A 136 -18.45 -22.89 -14.67
CA GLU A 136 -17.01 -22.72 -14.39
C GLU A 136 -16.82 -22.17 -12.98
N ASN A 137 -15.90 -22.77 -12.21
CA ASN A 137 -15.65 -22.57 -10.77
C ASN A 137 -15.01 -21.19 -10.43
N PHE A 138 -15.37 -20.12 -11.13
CA PHE A 138 -14.80 -18.81 -10.90
C PHE A 138 -15.79 -17.70 -11.22
N THR A 139 -16.84 -17.58 -10.42
CA THR A 139 -17.74 -16.41 -10.51
C THR A 139 -18.09 -15.95 -9.11
N VAL A 140 -17.44 -14.87 -8.69
CA VAL A 140 -17.86 -14.12 -7.50
C VAL A 140 -19.18 -13.43 -7.90
N PRO A 141 -20.32 -13.76 -7.26
CA PRO A 141 -21.59 -13.11 -7.57
C PRO A 141 -21.48 -11.60 -7.39
N CYS A 142 -22.26 -10.81 -8.14
CA CYS A 142 -22.46 -9.43 -7.71
C CYS A 142 -23.11 -9.50 -6.34
N SER A 143 -22.42 -9.07 -5.30
CA SER A 143 -23.12 -8.67 -4.08
C SER A 143 -24.05 -7.55 -4.49
N ASP A 144 -25.36 -7.77 -4.33
CA ASP A 144 -26.33 -6.69 -4.29
C ASP A 144 -25.81 -5.66 -3.30
N MET A 145 -25.88 -4.38 -3.67
CA MET A 145 -25.80 -3.32 -2.67
C MET A 145 -26.96 -3.55 -1.70
N GLN A 146 -26.73 -4.24 -0.59
CA GLN A 146 -27.59 -4.05 0.56
C GLN A 146 -27.31 -2.62 1.04
N PRO A 147 -28.30 -1.72 1.03
CA PRO A 147 -28.16 -0.48 1.74
C PRO A 147 -27.92 -0.85 3.20
N GLU A 148 -26.77 -0.45 3.75
CA GLU A 148 -26.60 -0.42 5.21
C GLU A 148 -27.73 0.45 5.75
N GLU A 149 -28.63 -0.21 6.49
CA GLU A 149 -29.76 0.41 7.18
C GLU A 149 -29.22 1.39 8.25
N SER A 150 -30.00 2.45 8.47
CA SER A 150 -29.73 3.64 9.28
C SER A 150 -29.17 3.42 10.68
#